data_AF-A0A948UJX4-F1
#
_entry.id   AF-A0A948UJX4-F1
#
_cell.length_a   1.000
_cell.length_b   1.000
_cell.length_c   1.000
_cell.angle_alpha   90.00
_cell.angle_beta   90.00
_cell.angle_gamma   90.00
#
_symmetry.space_group_name_H-M   'P 1'
#
loop_
_entity.id
_entity.type
_entity.pdbx_description
1 polymer ?
#
loop_
_entity_poly.entity_id
_entity_poly.type
_entity_poly.pdbx_seq_one_letter_code
_entity_poly.pdbx_strand_id
1 'polypeptide(L)'
;MKITKILIIIILALFPFGELLRFDIGNNIVFKPLDLVVVVTALVWLIHIIFQKRKISLKKEFLFFPLIGLISLILNSTWIKPYEFLVSSFYLIRWLAYSSLFFIVLGFDNNFKYKIKLFLFIDGLIILFLGFIQYFFFSSLKSFYYLGWDEHMY
;
A
#
# COMPACT_ATOMS: atom_id res chain seq x y z
N MET A 1 -15.50 11.37 -7.92
CA MET A 1 -15.01 11.51 -6.54
C MET A 1 -15.82 10.79 -5.46
N LYS A 2 -17.14 10.55 -5.58
CA LYS A 2 -17.89 9.81 -4.52
C LYS A 2 -17.34 8.39 -4.30
N ILE A 3 -17.06 7.65 -5.38
CA ILE A 3 -16.49 6.29 -5.33
C ILE A 3 -15.12 6.31 -4.65
N THR A 4 -14.23 7.24 -5.00
CA THR A 4 -12.89 7.33 -4.39
C THR A 4 -12.95 7.64 -2.89
N LYS A 5 -13.97 8.37 -2.42
CA LYS A 5 -14.19 8.56 -0.97
C LYS A 5 -14.53 7.25 -0.25
N ILE A 6 -15.40 6.44 -0.83
CA ILE A 6 -15.77 5.13 -0.27
C ILE A 6 -14.55 4.21 -0.22
N LEU A 7 -13.80 4.13 -1.32
CA LEU A 7 -12.60 3.31 -1.38
C LEU A 7 -11.53 3.75 -0.36
N ILE A 8 -11.37 5.05 -0.13
CA ILE A 8 -10.46 5.57 0.91
C ILE A 8 -10.90 5.15 2.31
N ILE A 9 -12.20 5.12 2.61
CA ILE A 9 -12.70 4.60 3.89
C ILE A 9 -12.38 3.11 4.03
N ILE A 10 -12.54 2.33 2.95
CA ILE A 10 -12.20 0.90 2.95
C ILE A 10 -10.69 0.70 3.17
N ILE A 11 -9.83 1.51 2.54
CA ILE A 11 -8.38 1.49 2.75
C ILE A 11 -8.05 1.73 4.22
N LEU A 12 -8.64 2.76 4.84
CA LEU A 12 -8.42 3.08 6.25
C LEU A 12 -8.91 1.94 7.16
N ALA A 13 -10.10 1.38 6.90
CA ALA A 13 -10.60 0.25 7.67
C ALA A 13 -9.71 -1.01 7.57
N LEU A 14 -9.06 -1.24 6.43
CA LEU A 14 -8.13 -2.36 6.24
C LEU A 14 -6.72 -2.08 6.76
N PHE A 15 -6.35 -0.81 6.95
CA PHE A 15 -4.99 -0.39 7.26
C PHE A 15 -4.42 -1.03 8.54
N PRO A 16 -5.15 -1.11 9.67
CA PRO A 16 -4.64 -1.77 10.89
C PRO A 16 -4.36 -3.27 10.72
N PHE A 17 -4.97 -3.91 9.72
CA PHE A 17 -4.89 -5.35 9.47
C PHE A 17 -3.99 -5.71 8.28
N GLY A 18 -3.26 -4.75 7.71
CA GLY A 18 -2.54 -4.91 6.45
C GLY A 18 -1.63 -6.15 6.37
N GLU A 19 -0.79 -6.37 7.40
CA GLU A 19 0.09 -7.56 7.47
C GLU A 19 -0.64 -8.80 7.97
N LEU A 20 -1.67 -8.65 8.80
CA LEU A 20 -2.44 -9.78 9.34
C LEU A 20 -3.24 -10.48 8.24
N LEU A 21 -3.67 -9.74 7.21
CA LEU A 21 -4.42 -10.24 6.06
C LEU A 21 -3.52 -10.56 4.85
N ARG A 22 -2.27 -10.94 5.10
CA ARG A 22 -1.31 -11.36 4.07
C ARG A 22 -1.62 -12.78 3.58
N PHE A 23 -1.65 -12.96 2.27
CA PHE A 23 -1.72 -14.27 1.62
C PHE A 23 -0.48 -14.51 0.78
N ASP A 24 0.26 -15.58 1.08
CA ASP A 24 1.39 -16.01 0.26
C ASP A 24 0.90 -16.92 -0.86
N ILE A 25 1.17 -16.56 -2.11
CA ILE A 25 0.77 -17.31 -3.31
C ILE A 25 1.95 -18.18 -3.82
N GLY A 26 3.06 -18.20 -3.09
CA GLY A 26 4.30 -18.89 -3.46
C GLY A 26 5.24 -18.00 -4.28
N ASN A 27 6.48 -18.47 -4.46
CA ASN A 27 7.54 -17.73 -5.17
C ASN A 27 7.78 -16.31 -4.64
N ASN A 28 7.60 -16.10 -3.33
CA ASN A 28 7.67 -14.78 -2.67
C ASN A 28 6.66 -13.76 -3.19
N ILE A 29 5.58 -14.20 -3.85
CA ILE A 29 4.48 -13.34 -4.29
C ILE A 29 3.47 -13.24 -3.16
N VAL A 30 3.47 -12.06 -2.54
CA VAL A 30 2.61 -11.75 -1.42
C VAL A 30 1.46 -10.87 -1.85
N PHE A 31 0.24 -11.33 -1.60
CA PHE A 31 -0.98 -10.59 -1.84
C PHE A 31 -1.56 -10.03 -0.54
N LYS A 32 -1.96 -8.76 -0.57
CA LYS A 32 -2.64 -8.08 0.53
C LYS A 32 -3.93 -7.47 0.01
N PRO A 33 -5.09 -7.72 0.65
CA PRO A 33 -6.36 -7.08 0.28
C PRO A 33 -6.24 -5.56 0.24
N LEU A 34 -5.45 -4.97 1.16
CA LEU A 34 -5.14 -3.54 1.17
C LEU A 34 -4.50 -3.08 -0.15
N ASP A 35 -3.49 -3.79 -0.65
CA ASP A 35 -2.82 -3.48 -1.91
C ASP A 35 -3.80 -3.51 -3.09
N LEU A 36 -4.71 -4.49 -3.14
CA LEU A 36 -5.74 -4.56 -4.17
C LEU A 36 -6.65 -3.34 -4.14
N VAL A 37 -7.17 -2.96 -2.97
CA VAL A 37 -8.06 -1.80 -2.85
C VAL A 37 -7.32 -0.51 -3.23
N VAL A 38 -6.05 -0.37 -2.87
CA VAL A 38 -5.22 0.78 -3.26
C VAL A 38 -5.05 0.86 -4.77
N VAL A 39 -4.74 -0.25 -5.45
CA VAL A 39 -4.62 -0.29 -6.91
C VAL A 39 -5.95 0.06 -7.59
N VAL A 40 -7.07 -0.51 -7.13
CA VAL A 40 -8.40 -0.18 -7.65
C VAL A 40 -8.71 1.31 -7.46
N THR A 41 -8.36 1.88 -6.31
CA THR A 41 -8.55 3.31 -6.03
C THR A 41 -7.74 4.19 -6.97
N ALA A 42 -6.47 3.83 -7.20
CA ALA A 42 -5.58 4.53 -8.12
C ALA A 42 -6.14 4.50 -9.56
N LEU A 43 -6.61 3.35 -10.02
CA LEU A 43 -7.22 3.19 -11.36
C LEU A 43 -8.50 4.02 -11.51
N VAL A 44 -9.42 3.95 -10.55
CA VAL A 44 -10.67 4.74 -10.58
C VAL A 44 -10.37 6.24 -10.61
N TRP A 45 -9.37 6.69 -9.85
CA TRP A 45 -8.95 8.09 -9.86
C TRP A 45 -8.29 8.51 -11.18
N LEU A 46 -7.39 7.68 -11.72
CA LEU A 46 -6.70 7.93 -12.98
C LEU A 46 -7.70 8.04 -14.14
N ILE A 47 -8.65 7.10 -14.23
CA ILE A 47 -9.77 7.14 -15.17
C ILE A 47 -10.52 8.47 -15.04
N HIS A 48 -10.88 8.86 -13.82
CA HIS A 48 -11.59 10.11 -13.57
C HIS A 48 -10.82 11.35 -14.05
N ILE A 49 -9.50 11.39 -13.84
CA ILE A 49 -8.66 12.50 -14.28
C ILE A 49 -8.54 12.58 -15.79
N ILE A 50 -8.34 11.44 -16.47
CA ILE A 50 -8.26 11.37 -17.93
C ILE A 50 -9.57 11.90 -18.54
N PHE A 51 -10.72 11.42 -18.05
CA PHE A 51 -12.02 11.87 -18.55
C PHE A 51 -12.29 13.35 -18.27
N GLN A 52 -11.81 13.90 -17.15
CA GLN A 52 -11.98 15.30 -16.81
C GLN A 52 -10.86 16.22 -17.33
N LYS A 53 -9.87 15.69 -18.06
CA LYS A 53 -8.70 16.42 -18.56
C LYS A 53 -8.01 17.28 -17.50
N ARG A 54 -7.99 16.82 -16.24
CA ARG A 54 -7.39 17.58 -15.13
C ARG A 54 -5.87 17.52 -15.23
N LYS A 55 -5.20 18.65 -15.04
CA LYS A 55 -3.75 18.70 -14.88
C LYS A 55 -3.39 18.28 -13.45
N ILE A 56 -2.48 17.32 -13.32
CA ILE A 56 -1.88 16.94 -12.03
C ILE A 56 -0.51 17.62 -11.96
N SER A 57 -0.27 18.37 -10.90
CA SER A 57 1.07 18.86 -10.58
C SER A 57 1.81 17.76 -9.81
N LEU A 58 2.58 16.94 -10.52
CA LEU A 58 3.47 15.96 -9.93
C LEU A 58 4.66 16.69 -9.31
N LYS A 59 4.86 16.52 -8.00
CA LYS A 59 6.07 17.03 -7.38
C LYS A 59 7.25 16.11 -7.72
N LYS A 60 8.41 16.70 -8.04
CA LYS A 60 9.63 15.98 -8.44
C LYS A 60 10.06 14.92 -7.43
N GLU A 61 9.74 15.12 -6.15
CA GLU A 61 10.08 14.21 -5.06
C GLU A 61 9.44 12.81 -5.25
N PHE A 62 8.27 12.73 -5.89
CA PHE A 62 7.61 11.44 -6.17
C PHE A 62 8.26 10.65 -7.32
N LEU A 63 9.16 11.27 -8.08
CA LEU A 63 9.81 10.67 -9.26
C LEU A 63 11.15 10.01 -8.94
N PHE A 64 11.85 10.41 -7.87
CA PHE A 64 13.18 9.87 -7.58
C PHE A 64 13.17 8.37 -7.31
N PHE A 65 12.29 7.91 -6.42
CA PHE A 65 12.20 6.48 -6.09
C PHE A 65 11.87 5.61 -7.31
N PRO A 66 10.80 5.87 -8.09
CA PRO A 66 10.47 5.02 -9.22
C PRO A 66 11.53 5.11 -10.33
N LEU A 67 12.22 6.25 -10.49
CA LEU A 67 13.31 6.37 -11.46
C LEU A 67 14.52 5.51 -11.07
N ILE A 68 14.95 5.58 -9.81
CA ILE A 68 16.06 4.76 -9.30
C ILE A 68 15.68 3.28 -9.37
N GLY A 69 14.46 2.93 -8.97
CA GLY A 69 13.95 1.56 -9.05
C GLY A 69 13.89 1.04 -10.49
N LEU A 70 13.45 1.86 -11.45
CA LEU A 70 13.45 1.52 -12.87
C LEU A 70 14.86 1.30 -13.42
N ILE A 71 15.80 2.20 -13.10
CA ILE A 71 17.21 2.05 -13.51
C ILE A 71 17.78 0.76 -12.93
N SER A 72 17.57 0.50 -11.65
CA SER A 72 18.02 -0.73 -10.98
C SER A 72 17.43 -1.98 -11.64
N LEU A 73 16.12 -1.98 -11.93
CA LEU A 73 15.44 -3.10 -12.56
C LEU A 73 15.96 -3.37 -13.97
N ILE A 74 16.22 -2.32 -14.77
CA ILE A 74 16.77 -2.45 -16.12
C ILE A 74 18.19 -3.02 -16.07
N LEU A 75 19.06 -2.47 -15.23
CA LEU A 75 20.46 -2.91 -15.11
C LEU A 75 20.57 -4.37 -14.67
N ASN A 76 19.68 -4.83 -13.78
CA ASN A 76 19.71 -6.19 -13.24
C ASN A 76 18.79 -7.16 -14.00
N SER A 77 18.08 -6.71 -15.04
CA SER A 77 17.08 -7.54 -15.75
C SER A 77 17.65 -8.82 -16.36
N THR A 78 18.94 -8.86 -16.67
CA THR A 78 19.65 -10.01 -17.21
C THR A 78 20.16 -10.99 -16.15
N TRP A 79 20.23 -10.57 -14.88
CA TRP A 79 20.78 -11.35 -13.78
C TRP A 79 19.72 -12.00 -12.89
N ILE A 80 18.51 -11.45 -12.88
CA ILE A 80 17.41 -11.94 -12.05
C ILE A 80 16.53 -12.93 -12.82
N LYS A 81 15.90 -13.85 -12.09
CA LYS A 81 14.98 -14.82 -12.69
C LYS A 81 13.68 -14.13 -13.16
N PRO A 82 12.92 -14.71 -14.11
CA PRO A 82 11.69 -14.09 -14.62
C PRO A 82 10.65 -13.75 -13.53
N TYR A 83 10.50 -14.59 -12.51
CA TYR A 83 9.58 -14.30 -11.39
C TYR A 83 10.09 -13.15 -10.51
N GLU A 84 11.41 -13.05 -10.30
CA GLU A 84 12.04 -11.98 -9.52
C GLU A 84 11.92 -10.65 -10.25
N PHE A 85 12.05 -10.65 -11.58
CA PHE A 85 11.76 -9.50 -12.43
C PHE A 85 10.31 -9.03 -12.27
N LEU A 86 9.36 -9.96 -12.30
CA LEU A 86 7.93 -9.66 -12.14
C LEU A 86 7.62 -9.10 -10.75
N VAL A 87 8.13 -9.73 -9.68
CA VAL A 87 7.98 -9.26 -8.29
C VAL A 87 8.60 -7.88 -8.12
N SER A 88 9.80 -7.66 -8.66
CA SER A 88 10.49 -6.35 -8.61
C SER A 88 9.71 -5.26 -9.35
N SER A 89 9.10 -5.60 -10.49
CA SER A 89 8.23 -4.70 -11.25
C SER A 89 6.98 -4.30 -10.45
N PHE A 90 6.39 -5.21 -9.68
CA PHE A 90 5.24 -4.91 -8.84
C PHE A 90 5.54 -3.92 -7.72
N TYR A 91 6.78 -3.79 -7.25
CA TYR A 91 7.14 -2.74 -6.30
C TYR A 91 6.99 -1.33 -6.89
N LEU A 92 7.31 -1.16 -8.18
CA LEU A 92 7.10 0.13 -8.87
C LEU A 92 5.61 0.44 -9.03
N ILE A 93 4.79 -0.57 -9.37
CA ILE A 93 3.34 -0.42 -9.46
C ILE A 93 2.76 -0.07 -8.08
N ARG A 94 3.19 -0.77 -7.02
CA ARG A 94 2.79 -0.47 -5.64
C ARG A 94 3.14 0.97 -5.28
N TRP A 95 4.37 1.42 -5.55
CA TRP A 95 4.77 2.80 -5.30
C TRP A 95 3.87 3.82 -6.01
N LEU A 96 3.58 3.63 -7.29
CA LEU A 96 2.70 4.51 -8.07
C LEU A 96 1.28 4.53 -7.49
N ALA A 97 0.72 3.36 -7.14
CA ALA A 97 -0.62 3.25 -6.58
C ALA A 97 -0.74 3.95 -5.22
N TYR A 98 0.18 3.71 -4.29
CA TYR A 98 0.17 4.36 -2.97
C TYR A 98 0.46 5.87 -3.07
N SER A 99 1.36 6.29 -3.96
CA SER A 99 1.62 7.72 -4.21
C SER A 99 0.38 8.44 -4.73
N SER A 100 -0.46 7.77 -5.52
CA SER A 100 -1.71 8.35 -6.02
C SER A 100 -2.66 8.77 -4.90
N LEU A 101 -2.65 8.07 -3.75
CA LEU A 101 -3.52 8.38 -2.61
C LEU A 101 -3.29 9.80 -2.09
N PHE A 102 -2.05 10.27 -2.10
CA PHE A 102 -1.73 11.65 -1.73
C PHE A 102 -2.48 12.65 -2.63
N PHE A 103 -2.41 12.48 -3.95
CA PHE A 103 -3.08 13.37 -4.90
C PHE A 103 -4.61 13.23 -4.85
N ILE A 104 -5.13 12.02 -4.60
CA ILE A 104 -6.56 11.77 -4.37
C ILE A 104 -7.05 12.60 -3.17
N VAL A 105 -6.34 12.51 -2.04
CA VAL A 105 -6.72 13.18 -0.79
C VAL A 105 -6.61 14.70 -0.93
N LEU A 106 -5.59 15.21 -1.64
CA LEU A 106 -5.47 16.65 -1.92
C LEU A 106 -6.72 17.21 -2.61
N GLY A 107 -7.34 16.43 -3.50
CA GLY A 107 -8.55 16.81 -4.22
C GLY A 107 -9.85 16.81 -3.40
N PHE A 108 -9.85 16.29 -2.16
CA PHE A 108 -11.04 16.25 -1.32
C PHE A 108 -11.31 17.58 -0.59
N ASP A 109 -12.57 17.78 -0.21
CA ASP A 109 -13.04 18.88 0.62
C ASP A 109 -12.56 18.76 2.08
N ASN A 110 -12.51 19.89 2.79
CA ASN A 110 -11.99 19.96 4.16
C ASN A 110 -12.79 19.08 5.14
N ASN A 111 -14.11 18.95 4.96
CA ASN A 111 -14.94 18.09 5.80
C ASN A 111 -14.53 16.62 5.67
N PHE A 112 -14.28 16.15 4.44
CA PHE A 112 -13.82 14.78 4.23
C PHE A 112 -12.37 14.58 4.69
N LYS A 113 -11.48 15.56 4.51
CA LYS A 113 -10.12 15.52 5.05
C LYS A 113 -10.10 15.41 6.58
N TYR A 114 -11.03 16.09 7.26
CA TYR A 114 -11.19 15.96 8.71
C TYR A 114 -11.60 14.53 9.10
N LYS A 115 -12.54 13.92 8.36
CA LYS A 115 -12.90 12.51 8.57
C LYS A 115 -11.70 11.58 8.40
N ILE A 116 -10.88 11.76 7.36
CA ILE A 116 -9.65 10.97 7.15
C ILE A 116 -8.72 11.08 8.35
N LYS A 117 -8.51 12.30 8.89
CA LYS A 117 -7.68 12.50 10.09
C LYS A 117 -8.23 11.74 11.30
N LEU A 118 -9.55 11.76 11.50
CA LEU A 118 -10.21 11.01 12.58
C LEU A 118 -10.01 9.50 12.42
N PHE A 119 -10.19 8.97 11.21
CA PHE A 119 -9.94 7.55 10.92
C PHE A 119 -8.48 7.17 11.17
N LEU A 120 -7.50 7.97 10.70
CA LEU A 120 -6.08 7.73 10.97
C LEU A 120 -5.75 7.74 12.47
N PHE A 121 -6.40 8.61 13.25
CA PHE A 121 -6.25 8.62 14.70
C PHE A 121 -6.80 7.32 15.33
N ILE A 122 -7.98 6.88 14.89
CA ILE A 122 -8.58 5.60 15.32
C ILE A 122 -7.70 4.42 14.91
N ASP A 123 -7.17 4.40 13.69
CA ASP A 123 -6.25 3.35 13.21
C ASP A 123 -5.01 3.27 14.09
N GLY A 124 -4.43 4.43 14.45
CA GLY A 124 -3.31 4.50 15.38
C GLY A 124 -3.63 3.92 16.76
N LEU A 125 -4.83 4.18 17.29
CA LEU A 125 -5.29 3.59 18.56
C LEU A 125 -5.49 2.08 18.45
N ILE A 126 -6.06 1.60 17.34
CA ILE A 126 -6.24 0.16 17.09
C ILE A 126 -4.88 -0.53 17.03
N ILE A 127 -3.93 0.00 16.25
CA ILE A 127 -2.58 -0.56 16.12
C ILE A 127 -1.88 -0.57 17.48
N LEU A 128 -1.98 0.51 18.26
CA LEU A 128 -1.41 0.59 19.60
C LEU A 128 -1.99 -0.48 20.53
N PHE A 129 -3.31 -0.64 20.53
CA PHE A 129 -3.99 -1.62 21.38
C PHE A 129 -3.66 -3.07 20.96
N LEU A 130 -3.70 -3.36 19.65
CA LEU A 130 -3.29 -4.65 19.10
C LEU A 130 -1.82 -4.94 19.40
N GLY A 131 -0.94 -3.94 19.32
CA GLY A 131 0.47 -4.06 19.68
C GLY A 131 0.68 -4.42 21.15
N PHE A 132 -0.08 -3.81 22.07
CA PHE A 132 -0.03 -4.20 23.49
C PHE A 132 -0.58 -5.61 23.72
N ILE A 133 -1.69 -5.99 23.06
CA ILE A 133 -2.20 -7.35 23.13
C ILE A 133 -1.14 -8.34 22.63
N GLN A 134 -0.53 -8.07 21.48
CA GLN A 134 0.54 -8.90 20.94
C GLN A 134 1.70 -8.98 21.94
N TYR A 135 2.15 -7.85 22.49
CA TYR A 135 3.27 -7.82 23.43
C TYR A 135 3.04 -8.68 24.69
N PHE A 136 1.86 -8.59 25.31
CA PHE A 136 1.56 -9.30 26.55
C PHE A 136 1.13 -10.76 26.34
N PHE A 137 0.35 -11.06 25.29
CA PHE A 137 -0.25 -12.38 25.09
C PHE A 137 0.45 -13.23 24.02
N PHE A 138 1.15 -12.60 23.08
CA PHE A 138 1.84 -13.25 21.95
C PHE A 138 3.30 -12.77 21.86
N SER A 139 4.07 -13.08 22.91
CA SER A 139 5.48 -12.70 23.03
C SER A 139 6.39 -13.23 21.92
N SER A 140 5.91 -14.21 21.15
CA SER A 140 6.60 -14.74 19.98
C SER A 140 5.65 -14.94 18.80
N LEU A 141 6.08 -14.48 17.62
CA LEU A 141 5.37 -14.69 16.35
C LEU A 141 5.79 -15.99 15.64
N LYS A 142 6.64 -16.83 16.28
CA LYS A 142 7.09 -18.12 15.71
C LYS A 142 5.93 -19.03 15.30
N SER A 143 4.84 -19.00 16.06
CA SER A 143 3.65 -19.76 15.70
C SER A 143 3.09 -19.37 14.34
N PHE A 144 3.36 -18.17 13.82
CA PHE A 144 2.91 -17.71 12.51
C PHE A 144 3.92 -17.94 11.37
N TYR A 145 5.01 -18.68 11.61
CA TYR A 145 5.99 -19.01 10.57
C TYR A 145 5.34 -19.72 9.37
N TYR A 146 4.38 -20.62 9.63
CA TYR A 146 3.63 -21.30 8.56
C TYR A 146 2.78 -20.35 7.69
N LEU A 147 2.53 -19.11 8.16
CA LEU A 147 1.87 -18.05 7.40
C LEU A 147 2.87 -17.13 6.67
N GLY A 148 4.15 -17.50 6.60
CA GLY A 148 5.19 -16.74 5.93
C GLY A 148 5.68 -15.52 6.74
N TRP A 149 5.45 -15.50 8.06
CA TRP A 149 6.10 -14.56 8.96
C TRP A 149 7.55 -14.97 9.14
N ASP A 150 8.46 -14.05 8.87
CA ASP A 150 9.89 -14.35 8.92
C ASP A 150 10.33 -14.60 10.36
N GLU A 151 11.09 -15.68 10.57
CA GLU A 151 11.86 -15.82 11.79
C GLU A 151 13.08 -14.93 11.64
N HIS A 152 12.99 -13.69 12.11
CA HIS A 152 14.19 -12.92 12.45
C HIS A 152 14.82 -13.50 13.72
N MET A 153 15.18 -14.78 13.66
CA MET A 153 16.06 -15.41 14.61
C MET A 153 17.44 -15.40 13.99
N TYR A 154 18.33 -14.66 14.66
CA TYR A 154 19.75 -14.41 14.35
C TYR A 154 20.01 -13.23 13.41
#